data_AF-A0A3D1ERL9-F1
#
_entry.id   AF-A0A3D1ERL9-F1
#
_cell.length_a   1.000
_cell.length_b   1.000
_cell.length_c   1.000
_cell.angle_alpha   90.00
_cell.angle_beta   90.00
_cell.angle_gamma   90.00
#
_symmetry.space_group_name_H-M   'P 1'
#
loop_
_entity.id
_entity.type
_entity.pdbx_description
1 polymer ?
#
loop_
_entity_poly.entity_id
_entity_poly.type
_entity_poly.pdbx_seq_one_letter_code
_entity_poly.pdbx_strand_id
1 'polypeptide(L)'
;MAGYREDARLSVMINEEDHLRIQGYGLAGGLSLAWAHAKGCERLLDEHLSFAFNEQLGYLTACPTNVGTGIRLSLMLHLPGISLIGGMDRMQHAADDLNLEMRGTSGEGSEAIGHLHQISNRRTLGVDEEDLLHFLEDDFLSRVVREERRARDTLLSTRREFLDDRVQRALAMLRHARLLGEREALDLLSELRLGIAAGLLTGVPLETAGQLMQRVRSGHLTRATGCTEEEPLRIQRADLVRRELGGDSPPSEST
;
A
#
# COMPACT_ATOMS: atom_id res chain seq x y z
N MET A 1 -9.57 -21.62 -2.70
CA MET A 1 -9.26 -21.48 -4.15
C MET A 1 -9.43 -20.02 -4.52
N ALA A 2 -8.66 -19.44 -5.44
CA ALA A 2 -8.81 -18.03 -5.82
C ALA A 2 -8.88 -17.87 -7.34
N GLY A 3 -9.83 -17.07 -7.81
CA GLY A 3 -9.92 -16.62 -9.20
C GLY A 3 -9.36 -15.21 -9.33
N TYR A 4 -8.67 -14.93 -10.45
CA TYR A 4 -8.10 -13.60 -10.75
C TYR A 4 -8.43 -13.22 -12.18
N ARG A 5 -8.75 -11.94 -12.41
CA ARG A 5 -8.79 -11.38 -13.76
C ARG A 5 -7.35 -11.13 -14.24
N GLU A 6 -7.09 -11.31 -15.54
CA GLU A 6 -5.74 -11.17 -16.11
C GLU A 6 -5.12 -9.78 -15.89
N ASP A 7 -5.94 -8.74 -15.80
CA ASP A 7 -5.50 -7.37 -15.50
C ASP A 7 -5.27 -7.11 -14.00
N ALA A 8 -5.43 -8.13 -13.15
CA ALA A 8 -5.30 -8.10 -11.69
C ALA A 8 -6.18 -7.06 -10.98
N ARG A 9 -7.25 -6.57 -11.62
CA ARG A 9 -8.17 -5.57 -11.02
C ARG A 9 -9.31 -6.16 -10.22
N LEU A 10 -9.48 -7.48 -10.27
CA LEU A 10 -10.51 -8.22 -9.55
C LEU A 10 -9.95 -9.58 -9.12
N SER A 11 -10.21 -9.95 -7.87
CA SER A 11 -9.97 -11.28 -7.34
C SER A 11 -11.18 -11.76 -6.54
N VAL A 12 -11.47 -13.05 -6.60
CA VAL A 12 -12.47 -13.71 -5.75
C VAL A 12 -11.80 -14.86 -5.04
N MET A 13 -11.76 -14.80 -3.72
CA MET A 13 -11.28 -15.89 -2.87
C MET A 13 -12.47 -16.73 -2.42
N ILE A 14 -12.31 -18.05 -2.48
CA ILE A 14 -13.32 -19.05 -2.17
C ILE A 14 -12.83 -19.90 -1.01
N ASN A 15 -13.70 -20.05 0.00
CA ASN A 15 -13.44 -20.76 1.26
C ASN A 15 -12.23 -20.20 2.01
N GLU A 16 -12.29 -18.91 2.32
CA GLU A 16 -11.33 -18.26 3.23
C GLU A 16 -11.96 -18.22 4.63
N GLU A 17 -12.03 -17.06 5.30
CA GLU A 17 -12.81 -16.91 6.54
C GLU A 17 -14.31 -17.06 6.24
N ASP A 18 -14.75 -16.45 5.15
CA ASP A 18 -16.09 -16.60 4.57
C ASP A 18 -16.05 -17.45 3.30
N HIS A 19 -17.21 -17.93 2.86
CA HIS A 19 -17.33 -18.70 1.61
C HIS A 19 -16.81 -17.93 0.40
N LEU A 20 -17.06 -16.62 0.36
CA LEU A 20 -16.67 -15.73 -0.72
C LEU A 20 -16.09 -14.44 -0.19
N ARG A 21 -14.97 -14.01 -0.78
CA ARG A 21 -14.41 -12.68 -0.59
C ARG A 21 -14.05 -12.07 -1.94
N ILE A 22 -14.81 -11.06 -2.33
CA ILE A 22 -14.66 -10.33 -3.60
C ILE A 22 -13.77 -9.12 -3.36
N GLN A 23 -12.74 -8.94 -4.18
CA GLN A 23 -11.75 -7.88 -4.04
C GLN A 23 -11.57 -7.15 -5.37
N GLY A 24 -12.00 -5.89 -5.43
CA GLY A 24 -11.71 -4.99 -6.54
C GLY A 24 -10.49 -4.13 -6.23
N TYR A 25 -9.72 -3.79 -7.28
CA TYR A 25 -8.59 -2.88 -7.19
C TYR A 25 -8.74 -1.74 -8.21
N GLY A 26 -8.34 -0.53 -7.80
CA GLY A 26 -8.45 0.70 -8.57
C GLY A 26 -7.15 1.49 -8.59
N LEU A 27 -6.14 0.97 -9.30
CA LEU A 27 -4.92 1.75 -9.58
C LEU A 27 -5.29 2.98 -10.42
N ALA A 28 -4.88 4.18 -9.98
CA ALA A 28 -5.16 5.50 -10.57
C ALA A 28 -6.66 5.92 -10.66
N GLY A 29 -7.62 4.98 -10.68
CA GLY A 29 -9.06 5.23 -10.70
C GLY A 29 -9.73 5.29 -9.32
N GLY A 30 -8.95 5.22 -8.24
CA GLY A 30 -9.45 5.41 -6.88
C GLY A 30 -10.31 4.27 -6.34
N LEU A 31 -11.00 4.54 -5.23
CA LEU A 31 -11.91 3.58 -4.60
C LEU A 31 -13.13 3.32 -5.47
N SER A 32 -13.65 4.33 -6.16
CA SER A 32 -14.81 4.20 -7.06
C SER A 32 -14.61 3.15 -8.16
N LEU A 33 -13.41 3.06 -8.73
CA LEU A 33 -13.12 2.02 -9.72
C LEU A 33 -13.01 0.62 -9.08
N ALA A 34 -12.39 0.52 -7.90
CA ALA A 34 -12.32 -0.73 -7.15
C ALA A 34 -13.72 -1.22 -6.76
N TRP A 35 -14.57 -0.29 -6.29
CA TRP A 35 -15.97 -0.47 -5.97
C TRP A 35 -16.76 -1.02 -7.16
N ALA A 36 -16.68 -0.36 -8.32
CA ALA A 36 -17.38 -0.78 -9.53
C ALA A 36 -17.00 -2.20 -9.97
N HIS A 37 -15.72 -2.56 -9.88
CA HIS A 37 -15.28 -3.94 -10.16
C HIS A 37 -15.86 -4.95 -9.17
N ALA A 38 -15.84 -4.65 -7.87
CA ALA A 38 -16.34 -5.55 -6.84
C ALA A 38 -17.86 -5.73 -6.91
N LYS A 39 -18.64 -4.64 -6.96
CA LYS A 39 -20.11 -4.70 -7.07
C LYS A 39 -20.58 -5.30 -8.38
N GLY A 40 -19.87 -5.04 -9.48
CA GLY A 40 -20.14 -5.70 -10.76
C GLY A 40 -20.00 -7.23 -10.66
N CYS A 41 -18.97 -7.71 -9.98
CA CYS A 41 -18.78 -9.13 -9.74
C CYS A 41 -19.83 -9.71 -8.77
N GLU A 42 -20.14 -9.01 -7.69
CA GLU A 42 -21.17 -9.41 -6.73
C GLU A 42 -22.52 -9.63 -7.42
N ARG A 43 -22.96 -8.67 -8.24
CA ARG A 43 -24.23 -8.76 -8.98
C ARG A 43 -24.30 -10.00 -9.89
N LEU A 44 -23.21 -10.31 -10.59
CA LEU A 44 -23.14 -11.50 -11.44
C LEU A 44 -23.19 -12.80 -10.63
N LEU A 45 -22.62 -12.81 -9.42
CA LEU A 45 -22.65 -13.97 -8.53
C LEU A 45 -24.03 -14.16 -7.89
N ASP A 46 -24.72 -13.07 -7.55
CA ASP A 46 -26.08 -13.08 -6.98
C ASP A 46 -27.12 -13.69 -7.94
N GLU A 47 -26.88 -13.63 -9.26
CA GLU A 47 -27.71 -14.32 -10.26
C GLU A 47 -27.64 -15.86 -10.17
N HIS A 48 -26.59 -16.39 -9.54
CA HIS A 48 -26.30 -17.82 -9.49
C HIS A 48 -26.20 -18.40 -8.07
N LEU A 49 -26.05 -17.56 -7.06
CA LEU A 49 -25.82 -17.93 -5.67
C LEU A 49 -26.76 -17.16 -4.76
N SER A 50 -27.24 -17.80 -3.69
CA SER A 50 -27.98 -17.12 -2.64
C SER A 50 -27.03 -16.78 -1.49
N PHE A 51 -26.77 -15.50 -1.28
CA PHE A 51 -25.96 -15.04 -0.15
C PHE A 51 -26.72 -15.20 1.17
N ALA A 52 -25.98 -15.54 2.24
CA ALA A 52 -26.56 -15.61 3.57
C ALA A 52 -26.85 -14.19 4.08
N PHE A 53 -28.13 -13.83 4.13
CA PHE A 53 -28.56 -12.48 4.46
C PHE A 53 -29.68 -12.51 5.51
N ASN A 54 -29.66 -11.53 6.42
CA ASN A 54 -30.68 -11.31 7.43
C ASN A 54 -31.19 -9.87 7.35
N GLU A 55 -32.51 -9.67 7.46
CA GLU A 55 -33.12 -8.34 7.29
C GLU A 55 -32.63 -7.28 8.29
N GLN A 56 -32.22 -7.69 9.50
CA GLN A 56 -31.72 -6.78 10.53
C GLN A 56 -30.20 -6.68 10.57
N LEU A 57 -29.52 -7.78 10.27
CA LEU A 57 -28.06 -7.91 10.41
C LEU A 57 -27.30 -7.78 9.08
N GLY A 58 -27.98 -7.74 7.94
CA GLY A 58 -27.37 -7.72 6.62
C GLY A 58 -26.73 -9.06 6.24
N TYR A 59 -25.63 -9.02 5.48
CA TYR A 59 -24.84 -10.18 5.12
C TYR A 59 -24.25 -10.86 6.38
N LEU A 60 -24.47 -12.16 6.47
CA LEU A 60 -23.96 -13.01 7.53
C LEU A 60 -22.56 -13.50 7.17
N THR A 61 -21.66 -13.40 8.13
CA THR A 61 -20.21 -13.62 7.99
C THR A 61 -19.69 -14.32 9.24
N ALA A 62 -18.63 -15.11 9.10
CA ALA A 62 -17.93 -15.71 10.23
C ALA A 62 -17.24 -14.65 11.10
N CYS A 63 -16.77 -13.56 10.50
CA CYS A 63 -16.14 -12.44 11.19
C CYS A 63 -17.17 -11.42 11.69
N PRO A 64 -17.30 -11.17 13.01
CA PRO A 64 -18.25 -10.18 13.52
C PRO A 64 -18.00 -8.75 13.03
N THR A 65 -16.77 -8.41 12.65
CA THR A 65 -16.39 -7.08 12.15
C THR A 65 -16.89 -6.80 10.73
N ASN A 66 -17.30 -7.84 9.99
CA ASN A 66 -17.82 -7.70 8.63
C ASN A 66 -19.37 -7.71 8.57
N VAL A 67 -20.08 -7.95 9.69
CA VAL A 67 -21.56 -8.07 9.70
C VAL A 67 -22.21 -6.78 9.18
N GLY A 68 -23.31 -6.92 8.43
CA GLY A 68 -24.01 -5.80 7.80
C GLY A 68 -23.76 -5.77 6.30
N THR A 69 -22.98 -4.81 5.85
CA THR A 69 -22.63 -4.65 4.44
C THR A 69 -21.59 -5.67 3.95
N GLY A 70 -20.80 -6.29 4.84
CA GLY A 70 -19.68 -7.13 4.42
C GLY A 70 -18.50 -6.36 3.81
N ILE A 71 -18.60 -5.03 3.69
CA ILE A 71 -17.67 -4.25 2.88
C ILE A 71 -16.48 -3.72 3.68
N ARG A 72 -15.31 -3.83 3.07
CA ARG A 72 -14.08 -3.21 3.57
C ARG A 72 -13.42 -2.37 2.48
N LEU A 73 -13.66 -1.07 2.54
CA LEU A 73 -13.02 -0.08 1.69
C LEU A 73 -11.65 0.27 2.29
N SER A 74 -10.59 0.22 1.47
CA SER A 74 -9.22 0.39 1.93
C SER A 74 -8.41 1.27 1.00
N LEU A 75 -7.74 2.28 1.56
CA LEU A 75 -6.77 3.15 0.89
C LEU A 75 -5.36 2.77 1.31
N MET A 76 -4.43 2.70 0.36
CA MET A 76 -3.00 2.59 0.65
C MET A 76 -2.32 3.92 0.34
N LEU A 77 -1.80 4.58 1.38
CA LEU A 77 -1.24 5.92 1.29
C LEU A 77 0.24 5.93 1.66
N HIS A 78 1.01 6.71 0.90
CA HIS A 78 2.42 6.99 1.18
C HIS A 78 2.51 8.36 1.84
N LEU A 79 2.84 8.39 3.13
CA LEU A 79 2.72 9.57 4.01
C LEU A 79 4.06 10.00 4.65
N PRO A 80 5.16 10.09 3.88
CA PRO A 80 6.46 10.42 4.45
C PRO A 80 6.54 11.86 4.98
N GLY A 81 5.80 12.81 4.40
CA GLY A 81 5.79 14.20 4.84
C GLY A 81 5.25 14.32 6.26
N ILE A 82 4.04 13.81 6.50
CA ILE A 82 3.38 13.79 7.81
C ILE A 82 4.26 13.03 8.83
N SER A 83 4.85 11.90 8.42
CA SER A 83 5.76 11.12 9.26
C SER A 83 6.97 11.91 9.72
N LEU A 84 7.69 12.55 8.79
CA LEU A 84 8.92 13.29 9.08
C LEU A 84 8.71 14.56 9.93
N ILE A 85 7.50 15.15 9.91
CA ILE A 85 7.14 16.26 10.79
C ILE A 85 6.54 15.81 12.15
N GLY A 86 6.47 14.50 12.41
CA GLY A 86 5.93 13.94 13.65
C GLY A 86 4.40 14.01 13.75
N GLY A 87 3.69 14.05 12.62
CA GLY A 87 2.24 14.22 12.56
C GLY A 87 1.42 12.92 12.62
N MET A 88 2.06 11.74 12.65
CA MET A 88 1.35 10.46 12.55
C MET A 88 0.42 10.19 13.72
N ASP A 89 0.80 10.52 14.95
CA ASP A 89 -0.05 10.31 16.12
C ASP A 89 -1.36 11.10 15.99
N ARG A 90 -1.28 12.36 15.57
CA ARG A 90 -2.48 13.18 15.33
C ARG A 90 -3.35 12.58 14.22
N MET A 91 -2.74 12.03 13.19
CA MET A 91 -3.46 11.39 12.09
C MET A 91 -4.15 10.09 12.53
N GLN A 92 -3.50 9.31 13.40
CA GLN A 92 -4.06 8.12 14.02
C GLN A 92 -5.29 8.46 14.86
N HIS A 93 -5.18 9.44 15.76
CA HIS A 93 -6.32 9.89 16.58
C HIS A 93 -7.49 10.38 15.71
N ALA A 94 -7.20 11.16 14.66
CA ALA A 94 -8.24 11.62 13.74
C ALA A 94 -8.92 10.46 12.97
N ALA A 95 -8.18 9.41 12.63
CA ALA A 95 -8.75 8.21 12.02
C ALA A 95 -9.63 7.45 13.02
N ASP A 96 -9.18 7.31 14.27
CA ASP A 96 -9.94 6.65 15.33
C ASP A 96 -11.27 7.36 15.64
N ASP A 97 -11.27 8.69 15.74
CA ASP A 97 -12.47 9.52 15.93
C ASP A 97 -13.50 9.34 14.78
N LEU A 98 -13.01 9.01 13.59
CA LEU A 98 -13.82 8.77 12.39
C LEU A 98 -14.21 7.30 12.20
N ASN A 99 -13.95 6.42 13.17
CA ASN A 99 -14.16 4.97 13.08
C ASN A 99 -13.41 4.33 11.89
N LEU A 100 -12.22 4.86 11.58
CA LEU A 100 -11.31 4.30 10.62
C LEU A 100 -10.20 3.54 11.35
N GLU A 101 -9.72 2.49 10.72
CA GLU A 101 -8.53 1.75 11.12
C GLU A 101 -7.37 2.22 10.26
N MET A 102 -6.25 2.58 10.90
CA MET A 102 -4.98 2.86 10.23
C MET A 102 -3.93 1.87 10.72
N ARG A 103 -3.18 1.27 9.78
CA ARG A 103 -2.12 0.30 10.09
C ARG A 103 -0.98 0.33 9.06
N GLY A 104 0.19 -0.18 9.45
CA GLY A 104 1.31 -0.40 8.53
C GLY A 104 1.06 -1.52 7.52
N THR A 105 1.96 -1.68 6.55
CA THR A 105 1.83 -2.74 5.51
C THR A 105 2.26 -4.14 5.95
N SER A 106 2.74 -4.31 7.18
CA SER A 106 3.26 -5.58 7.69
C SER A 106 2.27 -6.35 8.58
N GLY A 107 1.03 -5.87 8.71
CA GLY A 107 -0.03 -6.52 9.50
C GLY A 107 -0.59 -5.65 10.64
N GLU A 108 -1.44 -6.26 11.47
CA GLU A 108 -2.10 -5.60 12.61
C GLU A 108 -1.07 -5.17 13.68
N GLY A 109 -1.20 -3.92 14.15
CA GLY A 109 -0.28 -3.35 15.15
C GLY A 109 1.16 -3.12 14.68
N SER A 110 1.47 -3.28 13.39
CA SER A 110 2.83 -3.22 12.86
C SER A 110 3.28 -1.79 12.51
N GLU A 111 4.59 -1.53 12.65
CA GLU A 111 5.22 -0.30 12.18
C GLU A 111 5.02 -0.09 10.67
N ALA A 112 4.80 1.16 10.27
CA ALA A 112 4.64 1.53 8.87
C ALA A 112 6.00 1.56 8.15
N ILE A 113 6.43 0.39 7.67
CA ILE A 113 7.63 0.27 6.83
C ILE A 113 7.44 1.06 5.53
N GLY A 114 8.43 1.88 5.17
CA GLY A 114 8.40 2.70 3.95
C GLY A 114 7.33 3.79 3.97
N HIS A 115 6.91 4.24 5.16
CA HIS A 115 5.87 5.27 5.34
C HIS A 115 4.56 4.95 4.59
N LEU A 116 4.27 3.65 4.42
CA LEU A 116 3.05 3.15 3.78
C LEU A 116 2.04 2.77 4.86
N HIS A 117 0.85 3.37 4.75
CA HIS A 117 -0.25 3.16 5.67
C HIS A 117 -1.47 2.66 4.90
N GLN A 118 -2.13 1.65 5.44
CA GLN A 118 -3.45 1.24 5.02
C GLN A 118 -4.49 1.90 5.92
N ILE A 119 -5.51 2.50 5.33
CA ILE A 119 -6.65 3.10 6.04
C ILE A 119 -7.93 2.45 5.54
N SER A 120 -8.80 2.01 6.45
CA SER A 120 -10.04 1.32 6.12
C SER A 120 -11.17 1.62 7.10
N ASN A 121 -12.43 1.41 6.68
CA ASN A 121 -13.57 1.51 7.58
C ASN A 121 -13.54 0.39 8.64
N ARG A 122 -13.91 0.72 9.89
CA ARG A 122 -14.23 -0.29 10.92
C ARG A 122 -15.72 -0.64 10.92
N ARG A 123 -16.56 0.33 10.60
CA ARG A 123 -18.02 0.16 10.65
C ARG A 123 -18.53 -0.44 9.34
N THR A 124 -19.31 -1.51 9.49
CA THR A 124 -19.91 -2.30 8.42
C THR A 124 -21.42 -2.49 8.62
N LEU A 125 -21.89 -2.43 9.87
CA LEU A 125 -23.31 -2.51 10.23
C LEU A 125 -23.97 -1.14 10.41
N GLY A 126 -25.18 -1.01 9.86
CA GLY A 126 -26.02 0.19 9.98
C GLY A 126 -25.44 1.41 9.27
N VAL A 127 -24.73 1.18 8.17
CA VAL A 127 -24.15 2.20 7.29
C VAL A 127 -24.54 1.89 5.85
N ASP A 128 -24.71 2.93 5.05
CA ASP A 128 -24.82 2.80 3.61
C ASP A 128 -23.43 2.70 2.98
N GLU A 129 -23.28 1.81 2.00
CA GLU A 129 -21.98 1.53 1.41
C GLU A 129 -21.50 2.65 0.47
N GLU A 130 -22.41 3.33 -0.23
CA GLU A 130 -22.09 4.44 -1.11
C GLU A 130 -21.73 5.69 -0.30
N ASP A 131 -22.44 5.95 0.81
CA ASP A 131 -22.06 7.01 1.76
C ASP A 131 -20.64 6.78 2.30
N LEU A 132 -20.29 5.54 2.62
CA LEU A 132 -18.95 5.19 3.10
C LEU A 132 -17.88 5.39 2.02
N LEU A 133 -18.19 5.05 0.77
CA LEU A 133 -17.32 5.28 -0.38
C LEU A 133 -17.03 6.78 -0.56
N HIS A 134 -18.09 7.61 -0.67
CA HIS A 134 -17.95 9.05 -0.83
C HIS A 134 -17.20 9.68 0.34
N PHE A 135 -17.50 9.26 1.57
CA PHE A 135 -16.78 9.75 2.75
C PHE A 135 -15.27 9.43 2.69
N LEU A 136 -14.89 8.21 2.32
CA LEU A 136 -13.48 7.82 2.26
C LEU A 136 -12.73 8.47 1.09
N GLU A 137 -13.35 8.51 -0.08
CA GLU A 137 -12.71 8.98 -1.31
C GLU A 137 -12.74 10.50 -1.46
N ASP A 138 -13.89 11.13 -1.28
CA ASP A 138 -14.05 12.56 -1.56
C ASP A 138 -13.65 13.42 -0.36
N ASP A 139 -14.02 13.01 0.86
CA ASP A 139 -13.76 13.80 2.07
C ASP A 139 -12.42 13.45 2.71
N PHE A 140 -12.24 12.20 3.13
CA PHE A 140 -11.11 11.80 3.95
C PHE A 140 -9.80 11.83 3.16
N LEU A 141 -9.75 11.13 2.02
CA LEU A 141 -8.55 11.06 1.18
C LEU A 141 -8.10 12.46 0.72
N SER A 142 -9.03 13.30 0.27
CA SER A 142 -8.72 14.68 -0.14
C SER A 142 -8.07 15.50 0.97
N ARG A 143 -8.55 15.36 2.22
CA ARG A 143 -7.95 16.02 3.39
C ARG A 143 -6.54 15.50 3.65
N VAL A 144 -6.36 14.19 3.68
CA VAL A 144 -5.05 13.57 3.94
C VAL A 144 -4.03 13.94 2.88
N VAL A 145 -4.40 13.89 1.59
CA VAL A 145 -3.51 14.28 0.49
C VAL A 145 -3.08 15.74 0.62
N ARG A 146 -3.99 16.63 1.02
CA ARG A 146 -3.66 18.05 1.24
C ARG A 146 -2.71 18.23 2.42
N GLU A 147 -2.94 17.55 3.54
CA GLU A 147 -2.06 17.63 4.71
C GLU A 147 -0.67 17.04 4.42
N GLU A 148 -0.59 15.93 3.68
CA GLU A 148 0.69 15.35 3.25
C GLU A 148 1.47 16.30 2.32
N ARG A 149 0.81 16.94 1.36
CA ARG A 149 1.44 17.96 0.51
C ARG A 149 1.95 19.15 1.33
N ARG A 150 1.14 19.67 2.25
CA ARG A 150 1.55 20.76 3.16
C ARG A 150 2.75 20.38 4.03
N ALA A 151 2.79 19.14 4.52
CA ALA A 151 3.92 18.63 5.29
C ALA A 151 5.20 18.60 4.45
N ARG A 152 5.12 18.14 3.19
CA ARG A 152 6.25 18.18 2.24
C ARG A 152 6.70 19.61 1.94
N ASP A 153 5.78 20.53 1.68
CA ASP A 153 6.10 21.94 1.42
C ASP A 153 6.78 22.59 2.63
N THR A 154 6.35 22.23 3.84
CA THR A 154 6.96 22.67 5.09
C THR A 154 8.39 22.15 5.21
N LEU A 155 8.62 20.86 4.92
CA LEU A 155 9.98 20.28 4.92
C LEU A 155 10.88 20.95 3.88
N LEU A 156 10.37 21.21 2.67
CA LEU A 156 11.12 21.88 1.60
C LEU A 156 11.45 23.34 1.91
N SER A 157 10.58 24.05 2.62
CA SER A 157 10.80 25.47 2.96
C SER A 157 11.64 25.66 4.22
N THR A 158 11.54 24.76 5.20
CA THR A 158 12.20 24.90 6.51
C THR A 158 13.42 24.02 6.71
N ARG A 159 13.51 22.89 5.98
CA ARG A 159 14.52 21.83 6.19
C ARG A 159 15.00 21.22 4.86
N ARG A 160 15.13 22.04 3.80
CA ARG A 160 15.50 21.56 2.46
C ARG A 160 16.77 20.71 2.44
N GLU A 161 17.86 21.21 3.01
CA GLU A 161 19.17 20.53 3.00
C GLU A 161 19.12 19.18 3.73
N PHE A 162 18.35 19.09 4.81
CA PHE A 162 18.12 17.83 5.52
C PHE A 162 17.37 16.83 4.64
N LEU A 163 16.34 17.29 3.93
CA LEU A 163 15.55 16.43 3.05
C LEU A 163 16.38 15.97 1.84
N ASP A 164 17.16 16.87 1.25
CA ASP A 164 18.06 16.54 0.13
C ASP A 164 19.13 15.53 0.55
N ASP A 165 19.88 15.76 1.63
CA ASP A 165 20.90 14.80 2.12
C ASP A 165 20.29 13.41 2.41
N ARG A 166 19.11 13.36 3.04
CA ARG A 166 18.39 12.11 3.31
C ARG A 166 18.07 11.35 2.03
N VAL A 167 17.56 12.06 1.02
CA VAL A 167 17.18 11.51 -0.28
C VAL A 167 18.41 11.04 -1.07
N GLN A 168 19.49 11.83 -1.08
CA GLN A 168 20.73 11.49 -1.78
C GLN A 168 21.42 10.27 -1.15
N ARG A 169 21.43 10.19 0.20
CA ARG A 169 21.91 9.00 0.91
C ARG A 169 21.11 7.76 0.55
N ALA A 170 19.77 7.88 0.50
CA ALA A 170 18.93 6.76 0.11
C ALA A 170 19.24 6.28 -1.31
N LEU A 171 19.37 7.20 -2.26
CA LEU A 171 19.74 6.89 -3.64
C LEU A 171 21.12 6.21 -3.72
N ALA A 172 22.13 6.73 -3.01
CA ALA A 172 23.47 6.16 -2.99
C ALA A 172 23.46 4.73 -2.42
N MET A 173 22.79 4.51 -1.29
CA MET A 173 22.66 3.17 -0.70
C MET A 173 21.97 2.21 -1.67
N LEU A 174 20.86 2.60 -2.27
CA LEU A 174 20.15 1.77 -3.25
C LEU A 174 20.99 1.45 -4.50
N ARG A 175 21.86 2.38 -4.94
CA ARG A 175 22.73 2.19 -6.12
C ARG A 175 24.00 1.39 -5.87
N HIS A 176 24.45 1.26 -4.62
CA HIS A 176 25.75 0.64 -4.32
C HIS A 176 25.69 -0.52 -3.32
N ALA A 177 24.61 -0.67 -2.55
CA ALA A 177 24.47 -1.75 -1.58
C ALA A 177 24.64 -3.13 -2.25
N ARG A 178 25.33 -4.04 -1.56
CA ARG A 178 25.53 -5.45 -1.99
C ARG A 178 24.64 -6.44 -1.25
N LEU A 179 24.22 -6.06 -0.04
CA LEU A 179 23.26 -6.77 0.78
C LEU A 179 22.18 -5.77 1.17
N LEU A 180 20.92 -6.11 0.97
CA LEU A 180 19.82 -5.21 1.28
C LEU A 180 18.68 -5.99 1.95
N GLY A 181 18.34 -5.62 3.18
CA GLY A 181 17.19 -6.19 3.89
C GLY A 181 15.86 -5.73 3.28
N GLU A 182 14.75 -6.44 3.54
CA GLU A 182 13.44 -6.02 3.03
C GLU A 182 13.00 -4.68 3.64
N ARG A 183 13.03 -4.56 4.96
CA ARG A 183 12.65 -3.32 5.66
C ARG A 183 13.51 -2.14 5.21
N GLU A 184 14.83 -2.34 5.19
CA GLU A 184 15.79 -1.33 4.73
C GLU A 184 15.52 -0.89 3.30
N ALA A 185 15.27 -1.83 2.37
CA ALA A 185 14.93 -1.49 1.00
C ALA A 185 13.66 -0.64 0.91
N LEU A 186 12.61 -1.01 1.64
CA LEU A 186 11.34 -0.30 1.63
C LEU A 186 11.46 1.11 2.21
N ASP A 187 12.22 1.28 3.29
CA ASP A 187 12.48 2.59 3.90
C ASP A 187 13.28 3.48 2.94
N LEU A 188 14.37 2.97 2.35
CA LEU A 188 15.17 3.72 1.37
C LEU A 188 14.38 4.05 0.09
N LEU A 189 13.58 3.11 -0.43
CA LEU A 189 12.73 3.36 -1.60
C LEU A 189 11.62 4.37 -1.30
N SER A 190 11.14 4.43 -0.06
CA SER A 190 10.23 5.47 0.36
C SER A 190 10.89 6.86 0.33
N GLU A 191 12.13 6.98 0.83
CA GLU A 191 12.88 8.23 0.74
C GLU A 191 13.14 8.64 -0.71
N LEU A 192 13.51 7.68 -1.57
CA LEU A 192 13.67 7.90 -3.00
C LEU A 192 12.36 8.43 -3.62
N ARG A 193 11.23 7.78 -3.31
CA ARG A 193 9.90 8.15 -3.80
C ARG A 193 9.50 9.56 -3.34
N LEU A 194 9.79 9.92 -2.09
CA LEU A 194 9.61 11.27 -1.56
C LEU A 194 10.46 12.28 -2.34
N GLY A 195 11.74 11.99 -2.55
CA GLY A 195 12.68 12.84 -3.29
C GLY A 195 12.22 13.13 -4.71
N ILE A 196 11.74 12.11 -5.43
CA ILE A 196 11.15 12.27 -6.78
C ILE A 196 9.90 13.15 -6.71
N ALA A 197 8.98 12.86 -5.78
CA ALA A 197 7.72 13.60 -5.65
C ALA A 197 7.91 15.06 -5.21
N ALA A 198 8.99 15.35 -4.48
CA ALA A 198 9.36 16.68 -4.01
C ALA A 198 10.21 17.47 -5.03
N GLY A 199 10.59 16.86 -6.17
CA GLY A 199 11.44 17.48 -7.19
C GLY A 199 12.91 17.63 -6.77
N LEU A 200 13.37 16.88 -5.77
CA LEU A 200 14.77 16.84 -5.34
C LEU A 200 15.60 15.85 -6.18
N LEU A 201 14.94 14.88 -6.82
CA LEU A 201 15.57 13.92 -7.71
C LEU A 201 14.96 13.95 -9.11
N THR A 202 15.83 13.97 -10.11
CA THR A 202 15.48 13.83 -11.53
C THR A 202 16.10 12.56 -12.10
N GLY A 203 15.46 11.97 -13.12
CA GLY A 203 16.02 10.83 -13.87
C GLY A 203 15.57 9.44 -13.38
N VAL A 204 14.80 9.35 -12.30
CA VAL A 204 14.11 8.12 -11.88
C VAL A 204 12.60 8.36 -11.93
N PRO A 205 11.83 7.62 -12.75
CA PRO A 205 10.37 7.74 -12.75
C PRO A 205 9.76 7.34 -11.40
N LEU A 206 8.72 8.07 -10.98
CA LEU A 206 7.98 7.76 -9.74
C LEU A 206 7.40 6.34 -9.75
N GLU A 207 7.01 5.87 -10.93
CA GLU A 207 6.50 4.51 -11.16
C GLU A 207 7.56 3.46 -10.83
N THR A 208 8.81 3.66 -11.24
CA THR A 208 9.93 2.74 -10.96
C THR A 208 10.11 2.54 -9.45
N ALA A 209 10.07 3.61 -8.66
CA ALA A 209 10.13 3.51 -7.21
C ALA A 209 8.95 2.69 -6.64
N GLY A 210 7.73 2.94 -7.14
CA GLY A 210 6.53 2.20 -6.73
C GLY A 210 6.58 0.71 -7.06
N GLN A 211 7.03 0.36 -8.28
CA GLN A 211 7.20 -1.03 -8.71
C GLN A 211 8.30 -1.74 -7.90
N LEU A 212 9.41 -1.06 -7.63
CA LEU A 212 10.48 -1.60 -6.79
C LEU A 212 9.98 -1.93 -5.38
N MET A 213 9.19 -1.06 -4.75
CA MET A 213 8.62 -1.32 -3.41
C MET A 213 7.78 -2.62 -3.35
N GLN A 214 7.22 -3.07 -4.47
CA GLN A 214 6.54 -4.37 -4.53
C GLN A 214 7.53 -5.51 -4.78
N ARG A 215 8.39 -5.35 -5.79
CA ARG A 215 9.32 -6.39 -6.27
C ARG A 215 10.42 -6.76 -5.27
N VAL A 216 10.81 -5.85 -4.38
CA VAL A 216 11.83 -6.12 -3.34
C VAL A 216 11.31 -6.98 -2.20
N ARG A 217 10.00 -7.20 -2.09
CA ARG A 217 9.43 -8.04 -1.02
C ARG A 217 9.84 -9.50 -1.20
N SER A 218 10.10 -10.19 -0.10
CA SER A 218 10.66 -11.54 -0.09
C SER A 218 9.80 -12.52 -0.88
N GLY A 219 8.48 -12.47 -0.72
CA GLY A 219 7.57 -13.32 -1.50
C GLY A 219 7.65 -13.12 -3.03
N HIS A 220 7.88 -11.89 -3.49
CA HIS A 220 8.05 -11.60 -4.91
C HIS A 220 9.41 -12.07 -5.43
N LEU A 221 10.47 -11.86 -4.64
CA LEU A 221 11.81 -12.35 -4.98
C LEU A 221 11.85 -13.87 -5.01
N THR A 222 11.33 -14.54 -3.98
CA THR A 222 11.23 -16.00 -3.92
C THR A 222 10.47 -16.56 -5.12
N ARG A 223 9.35 -15.93 -5.51
CA ARG A 223 8.61 -16.35 -6.69
C ARG A 223 9.39 -16.13 -7.99
N ALA A 224 10.19 -15.07 -8.08
CA ALA A 224 10.95 -14.74 -9.29
C ALA A 224 12.24 -15.59 -9.43
N THR A 225 12.86 -16.00 -8.32
CA THR A 225 14.18 -16.65 -8.33
C THR A 225 14.16 -18.09 -7.84
N GLY A 226 13.07 -18.54 -7.21
CA GLY A 226 12.97 -19.84 -6.53
C GLY A 226 13.71 -19.90 -5.19
N CYS A 227 14.37 -18.82 -4.77
CA CYS A 227 15.16 -18.80 -3.55
C CYS A 227 14.29 -18.50 -2.31
N THR A 228 14.42 -19.31 -1.27
CA THR A 228 13.70 -19.16 0.01
C THR A 228 14.61 -18.74 1.17
N GLU A 229 15.92 -18.77 0.98
CA GLU A 229 16.90 -18.43 2.02
C GLU A 229 17.11 -16.92 2.14
N GLU A 230 17.20 -16.41 3.37
CA GLU A 230 17.22 -14.97 3.63
C GLU A 230 18.48 -14.27 3.08
N GLU A 231 19.67 -14.81 3.34
CA GLU A 231 20.92 -14.17 2.90
C GLU A 231 21.03 -14.03 1.36
N PRO A 232 20.78 -15.09 0.55
CA PRO A 232 20.73 -14.93 -0.90
C PRO A 232 19.64 -13.96 -1.37
N LEU A 233 18.48 -13.91 -0.70
CA LEU A 233 17.43 -12.93 -1.00
C LEU A 233 17.90 -11.49 -0.77
N ARG A 234 18.76 -11.23 0.23
CA ARG A 234 19.35 -9.89 0.45
C ARG A 234 20.27 -9.47 -0.68
N ILE A 235 21.05 -10.39 -1.25
CA ILE A 235 21.90 -10.14 -2.42
C ILE A 235 21.03 -9.86 -3.64
N GLN A 236 20.07 -10.74 -3.92
CA GLN A 236 19.15 -10.60 -5.07
C GLN A 236 18.35 -9.30 -5.01
N ARG A 237 17.91 -8.90 -3.81
CA ARG A 237 17.22 -7.62 -3.59
C ARG A 237 18.11 -6.44 -3.96
N ALA A 238 19.36 -6.44 -3.49
CA ALA A 238 20.32 -5.40 -3.80
C ALA A 238 20.60 -5.35 -5.31
N ASP A 239 20.81 -6.50 -5.95
CA ASP A 239 21.06 -6.61 -7.39
C ASP A 239 19.89 -6.08 -8.23
N LEU A 240 18.67 -6.44 -7.86
CA LEU A 240 17.44 -5.95 -8.48
C LEU A 240 17.39 -4.43 -8.43
N VAL A 241 17.55 -3.85 -7.24
CA VAL A 241 17.45 -2.39 -7.04
C VAL A 241 18.54 -1.66 -7.83
N ARG A 242 19.81 -2.13 -7.77
CA ARG A 242 20.90 -1.50 -8.51
C ARG A 242 20.65 -1.53 -10.02
N ARG A 243 20.22 -2.67 -10.57
CA ARG A 243 19.91 -2.78 -12.00
C ARG A 243 18.86 -1.79 -12.45
N GLU A 244 17.77 -1.65 -11.69
CA GLU A 244 16.64 -0.80 -12.05
C GLU A 244 16.93 0.69 -11.85
N LEU A 245 17.87 1.04 -10.95
CA LEU A 245 18.26 2.43 -10.67
C LEU A 245 19.57 2.87 -11.35
N GLY A 246 20.15 2.02 -12.21
CA GLY A 246 21.40 2.29 -12.91
C GLY A 246 22.63 2.35 -11.99
N GLY A 247 22.65 1.53 -10.95
CA GLY A 247 23.77 1.38 -10.01
C GLY A 247 24.86 0.41 -10.50
N ASP A 248 25.96 0.37 -9.76
CA ASP A 248 27.16 -0.37 -10.18
C ASP A 248 26.96 -1.89 -10.11
N SER A 249 27.38 -2.56 -11.18
CA SER A 249 27.51 -4.02 -11.17
C SER A 249 28.61 -4.43 -10.18
N PRO A 250 28.50 -5.61 -9.55
CA PRO A 250 29.63 -6.16 -8.81
C PRO A 250 30.78 -6.39 -9.80
N PRO A 251 32.05 -6.24 -9.37
CA PRO A 251 33.16 -6.67 -10.19
C PRO A 251 32.96 -8.14 -10.57
N SER A 252 33.11 -8.47 -11.85
CA SER A 252 33.08 -9.86 -12.31
C SER A 252 34.18 -10.62 -11.57
N GLU A 253 33.85 -11.78 -10.98
CA GLU A 253 34.88 -12.67 -10.44
C GLU A 253 35.87 -12.98 -11.57
N SER A 254 37.08 -12.43 -11.45
CA SER A 254 38.19 -12.82 -12.30
C SER A 254 38.56 -14.25 -11.94
N THR A 255 38.13 -15.20 -12.78
CA THR A 255 38.61 -16.60 -12.79
C THR A 255 40.12 -16.65 -12.99
#